data_AF-A0A5D8Q8N0-F1
#
_entry.id   AF-A0A5D8Q8N0-F1
#
_cell.length_a   1.000
_cell.length_b   1.000
_cell.length_c   1.000
_cell.angle_alpha   90.00
_cell.angle_beta   90.00
_cell.angle_gamma   90.00
#
_symmetry.space_group_name_H-M   'P 1'
#
loop_
_entity.id
_entity.type
_entity.pdbx_description
1 polymer ?
#
loop_
_entity_poly.entity_id
_entity_poly.type
_entity_poly.pdbx_seq_one_letter_code
_entity_poly.pdbx_strand_id
1 'polypeptide(L)'
;MRRITALLIAVLLLMASSPAFADGTEIQLLHLNSTLPATTDQAVYTISGKVDEGTSVEVKLNNADLYKPDIGPFGMFYQSVNLKMGKNSIDITARKGGLVQVIKCLITRKDNNEPVKKLELSPELKEAISISFK
;
A
#
# COMPACT_ATOMS: atom_id res chain seq x y z
N MET A 1 -0.25 -48.42 -45.03
CA MET A 1 0.85 -47.66 -44.40
C MET A 1 0.25 -46.49 -43.63
N ARG A 2 0.24 -46.62 -42.30
CA ARG A 2 -0.40 -45.73 -41.31
C ARG A 2 0.64 -44.73 -40.82
N ARG A 3 0.77 -43.54 -41.42
CA ARG A 3 1.74 -42.54 -40.94
C ARG A 3 1.29 -41.08 -41.00
N ILE A 4 0.11 -40.75 -41.53
CA ILE A 4 -0.29 -39.33 -41.72
C ILE A 4 -1.34 -38.87 -40.68
N THR A 5 -2.11 -39.78 -40.07
CA THR A 5 -3.20 -39.38 -39.15
C THR A 5 -2.72 -38.98 -37.75
N ALA A 6 -1.50 -39.38 -37.33
CA ALA A 6 -1.00 -39.09 -36.00
C ALA A 6 -0.44 -37.66 -35.87
N LEU A 7 0.01 -37.04 -36.98
CA LEU A 7 0.62 -35.71 -36.93
C LEU A 7 -0.45 -34.60 -36.79
N LEU A 8 -1.65 -34.79 -37.36
CA LEU A 8 -2.73 -33.81 -37.23
C LEU A 8 -3.33 -33.79 -35.82
N ILE A 9 -3.38 -34.94 -35.13
CA ILE A 9 -3.86 -35.04 -33.74
C ILE A 9 -2.82 -34.50 -32.77
N ALA A 10 -1.52 -34.68 -33.05
CA ALA A 10 -0.45 -34.12 -32.23
C ALA A 10 -0.38 -32.58 -32.28
N VAL A 11 -0.72 -31.95 -33.41
CA VAL A 11 -0.76 -30.48 -33.51
C VAL A 11 -1.99 -29.88 -32.83
N LEU A 12 -3.13 -30.60 -32.78
CA LEU A 12 -4.30 -30.16 -32.00
C LEU A 12 -4.13 -30.34 -30.48
N LEU A 13 -3.27 -31.26 -30.02
CA LEU A 13 -2.98 -31.42 -28.59
C LEU A 13 -1.94 -30.43 -28.04
N LEU A 14 -1.14 -29.77 -28.89
CA LEU A 14 -0.18 -28.76 -28.44
C LEU A 14 -0.79 -27.36 -28.25
N MET A 15 -2.10 -27.18 -28.47
CA MET A 15 -2.79 -25.91 -28.21
C MET A 15 -3.59 -25.90 -26.90
N ALA A 16 -3.62 -27.01 -26.17
CA ALA A 16 -4.33 -27.13 -24.89
C ALA A 16 -3.42 -26.95 -23.65
N SER A 17 -2.14 -26.63 -23.83
CA SER A 17 -1.21 -26.37 -22.71
C SER A 17 -0.74 -24.91 -22.65
N SER A 18 -1.57 -23.98 -23.10
CA SER A 18 -1.45 -22.59 -22.70
C SER A 18 -2.40 -22.36 -21.52
N PRO A 19 -1.96 -22.48 -20.25
CA PRO A 19 -2.69 -21.84 -19.16
C PRO A 19 -2.44 -20.34 -19.27
N ALA A 20 -2.97 -19.70 -20.31
CA ALA A 20 -2.75 -18.30 -20.59
C ALA A 20 -4.05 -17.50 -20.53
N PHE A 21 -5.02 -17.97 -19.75
CA PHE A 21 -6.11 -17.16 -19.20
C PHE A 21 -6.50 -17.77 -17.85
N ALA A 22 -5.59 -17.76 -16.88
CA ALA A 22 -6.03 -17.54 -15.52
C ALA A 22 -6.53 -16.10 -15.52
N ASP A 23 -7.85 -15.97 -15.46
CA ASP A 23 -8.56 -14.71 -15.25
C ASP A 23 -7.79 -13.88 -14.21
N GLY A 24 -7.47 -12.65 -14.58
CA GLY A 24 -6.53 -11.74 -13.91
C GLY A 24 -7.00 -11.23 -12.55
N THR A 25 -7.67 -12.07 -11.77
CA THR A 25 -7.81 -11.88 -10.33
C THR A 25 -6.54 -12.41 -9.69
N GLU A 26 -5.52 -11.55 -9.56
CA GLU A 26 -4.64 -11.69 -8.41
C GLU A 26 -5.56 -11.91 -7.20
N ILE A 27 -5.42 -13.04 -6.51
CA ILE A 27 -6.17 -13.29 -5.28
C ILE A 27 -5.62 -12.28 -4.26
N GLN A 28 -6.24 -11.10 -4.25
CA GLN A 28 -5.86 -9.99 -3.38
C GLN A 28 -6.44 -10.28 -1.99
N LEU A 29 -5.62 -10.93 -1.16
CA LEU A 29 -5.93 -11.25 0.24
C LEU A 29 -6.13 -10.01 1.11
N LEU A 30 -5.53 -8.88 0.71
CA LEU A 30 -5.46 -7.65 1.49
C LEU A 30 -5.71 -6.42 0.61
N HIS A 31 -6.68 -5.62 1.03
CA HIS A 31 -6.99 -4.30 0.51
C HIS A 31 -6.81 -3.26 1.62
N LEU A 32 -5.97 -2.24 1.40
CA LEU A 32 -5.84 -1.14 2.36
C LEU A 32 -6.95 -0.12 2.16
N ASN A 33 -7.56 0.36 3.24
CA ASN A 33 -8.67 1.32 3.17
C ASN A 33 -8.18 2.74 2.83
N SER A 34 -6.88 2.99 2.95
CA SER A 34 -6.26 4.25 2.58
C SER A 34 -4.90 4.00 1.94
N THR A 35 -4.49 4.93 1.07
CA THR A 35 -3.11 4.97 0.59
C THR A 35 -2.23 5.44 1.74
N LEU A 36 -1.20 4.66 2.06
CA LEU A 36 -0.22 5.01 3.07
C LEU A 36 0.57 6.25 2.60
N PRO A 37 0.69 7.31 3.42
CA PRO A 37 1.36 8.54 3.00
C PRO A 37 2.86 8.33 2.87
N ALA A 38 3.49 8.96 1.87
CA ALA A 38 4.95 8.93 1.72
C ALA A 38 5.67 9.76 2.80
N THR A 39 5.00 10.79 3.35
CA THR A 39 5.55 11.66 4.40
C THR A 39 4.45 12.06 5.38
N THR A 40 4.78 12.17 6.66
CA THR A 40 3.87 12.61 7.72
C THR A 40 4.64 13.35 8.80
N ASP A 41 3.94 14.15 9.57
CA ASP A 41 4.41 14.82 10.80
C ASP A 41 3.98 14.08 12.06
N GLN A 42 3.00 13.19 11.92
CA GLN A 42 2.40 12.46 13.03
C GLN A 42 3.34 11.36 13.56
N ALA A 43 3.42 11.26 14.88
CA ALA A 43 4.18 10.21 15.56
C ALA A 43 3.49 8.83 15.49
N VAL A 44 2.17 8.83 15.36
CA VAL A 44 1.36 7.61 15.34
C VAL A 44 0.62 7.58 14.03
N TYR A 45 0.67 6.44 13.34
CA TYR A 45 -0.08 6.22 12.11
C TYR A 45 -0.95 4.96 12.25
N THR A 46 -2.20 5.04 11.81
CA THR A 46 -3.13 3.91 11.84
C THR A 46 -3.24 3.30 10.46
N ILE A 47 -2.77 2.07 10.33
CA ILE A 47 -2.96 1.23 9.16
C ILE A 47 -4.33 0.57 9.29
N SER A 48 -5.14 0.63 8.24
CA SER A 48 -6.42 -0.07 8.20
C SER A 48 -6.65 -0.68 6.84
N GLY A 49 -7.38 -1.79 6.84
CA GLY A 49 -7.70 -2.50 5.62
C GLY A 49 -8.78 -3.53 5.83
N LYS A 50 -9.06 -4.21 4.74
CA LYS A 50 -9.93 -5.37 4.66
C LYS A 50 -9.12 -6.55 4.14
N VAL A 51 -9.36 -7.71 4.73
CA VAL A 51 -8.83 -8.97 4.26
C VAL A 51 -9.95 -9.95 3.95
N ASP A 52 -9.63 -10.94 3.13
CA ASP A 52 -10.52 -12.07 2.89
C ASP A 52 -10.74 -12.86 4.19
N GLU A 53 -11.91 -13.48 4.34
CA GLU A 53 -12.23 -14.32 5.48
C GLU A 53 -11.20 -15.46 5.67
N GLY A 54 -10.79 -15.68 6.91
CA GLY A 54 -9.77 -16.68 7.28
C GLY A 54 -8.33 -16.25 6.99
N THR A 55 -8.10 -14.99 6.58
CA THR A 55 -6.75 -14.43 6.39
C THR A 55 -6.19 -13.94 7.72
N SER A 56 -4.90 -14.22 7.96
CA SER A 56 -4.14 -13.62 9.06
C SER A 56 -3.32 -12.43 8.56
N VAL A 57 -3.18 -11.38 9.37
CA VAL A 57 -2.37 -10.20 9.05
C VAL A 57 -1.25 -10.03 10.06
N GLU A 58 -0.10 -9.61 9.56
CA GLU A 58 1.10 -9.28 10.33
C GLU A 58 1.65 -7.95 9.81
N VAL A 59 1.93 -7.00 10.69
CA VAL A 59 2.53 -5.72 10.35
C VAL A 59 3.89 -5.64 11.01
N LYS A 60 4.94 -5.43 10.22
CA LYS A 60 6.31 -5.26 10.68
C LYS A 60 6.75 -3.81 10.47
N LEU A 61 7.27 -3.17 11.51
CA LEU A 61 7.82 -1.81 11.45
C LEU A 61 9.33 -1.85 11.67
N ASN A 62 10.08 -1.18 10.79
CA ASN A 62 11.53 -0.96 10.89
C ASN A 62 12.34 -2.25 11.15
N ASN A 63 11.88 -3.37 10.61
CA ASN A 63 12.43 -4.70 10.84
C ASN A 63 12.46 -5.21 12.30
N ALA A 64 11.88 -4.48 13.26
CA ALA A 64 11.99 -4.78 14.68
C ALA A 64 10.62 -5.05 15.32
N ASP A 65 9.68 -4.13 15.15
CA ASP A 65 8.39 -4.23 15.82
C ASP A 65 7.44 -5.10 14.98
N LEU A 66 6.76 -6.04 15.64
CA LEU A 66 5.81 -6.95 15.01
C LEU A 66 4.44 -6.82 15.66
N TYR A 67 3.44 -6.51 14.85
CA TYR A 67 2.06 -6.39 15.26
C TYR A 67 1.21 -7.46 14.56
N LYS A 68 0.28 -8.04 15.28
CA LYS A 68 -0.69 -9.01 14.75
C LYS A 68 -2.08 -8.44 15.03
N PRO A 69 -2.62 -7.61 14.13
CA PRO A 69 -3.93 -7.02 14.36
C PRO A 69 -5.00 -8.10 14.35
N ASP A 70 -5.95 -7.97 15.27
CA ASP A 70 -7.14 -8.80 15.26
C ASP A 70 -7.99 -8.46 14.03
N ILE A 71 -8.45 -9.50 13.34
CA ILE A 71 -9.35 -9.36 12.21
C ILE A 71 -10.77 -9.32 12.77
N GLY A 72 -11.37 -8.14 12.70
CA GLY A 72 -12.73 -7.89 13.12
C GLY A 72 -13.76 -8.49 12.17
N PRO A 73 -15.05 -8.27 12.46
CA PRO A 73 -16.13 -8.71 11.60
C PRO A 73 -15.97 -8.16 10.18
N PHE A 74 -16.40 -8.96 9.20
CA PHE A 74 -16.30 -8.65 7.76
C PHE A 74 -14.86 -8.51 7.23
N GLY A 75 -13.85 -9.00 7.97
CA GLY A 75 -12.45 -9.00 7.54
C GLY A 75 -11.73 -7.65 7.76
N MET A 76 -12.31 -6.74 8.54
CA MET A 76 -11.72 -5.42 8.78
C MET A 76 -10.64 -5.49 9.86
N PHE A 77 -9.52 -4.78 9.68
CA PHE A 77 -8.50 -4.65 10.71
C PHE A 77 -7.97 -3.23 10.83
N TYR A 78 -7.42 -2.94 12.01
CA TYR A 78 -6.78 -1.66 12.34
C TYR A 78 -5.52 -1.94 13.15
N GLN A 79 -4.43 -1.26 12.81
CA GLN A 79 -3.16 -1.35 13.53
C GLN A 79 -2.50 0.01 13.64
N SER A 80 -2.32 0.50 14.86
CA SER A 80 -1.53 1.69 15.12
C SER A 80 -0.04 1.34 15.20
N VAL A 81 0.80 2.14 14.56
CA VAL A 81 2.26 2.01 14.59
C VAL A 81 2.90 3.33 15.03
N ASN A 82 3.98 3.25 15.80
CA ASN A 82 4.72 4.40 16.30
C ASN A 82 5.89 4.73 15.37
N LEU A 83 5.79 5.80 14.61
CA LEU A 83 6.80 6.24 13.66
C LEU A 83 7.93 7.01 14.36
N LYS A 84 9.17 6.60 14.07
CA LYS A 84 10.38 7.34 14.47
C LYS A 84 10.62 8.50 13.50
N MET A 85 11.32 9.55 13.94
CA MET A 85 11.74 10.61 13.02
C MET A 85 12.60 10.03 11.88
N GLY A 86 12.43 10.57 10.68
CA GLY A 86 13.07 10.06 9.47
C GLY A 86 12.29 8.93 8.81
N LYS A 87 13.00 8.05 8.08
CA LYS A 87 12.40 6.99 7.28
C LYS A 87 11.93 5.83 8.16
N ASN A 88 10.70 5.37 7.93
CA ASN A 88 10.14 4.17 8.54
C ASN A 88 9.73 3.18 7.44
N SER A 89 10.12 1.92 7.59
CA SER A 89 9.72 0.83 6.69
C SER A 89 8.60 0.04 7.34
N ILE A 90 7.50 -0.14 6.62
CA ILE A 90 6.37 -0.93 7.08
C ILE A 90 6.11 -2.03 6.06
N ASP A 91 6.15 -3.27 6.53
CA ASP A 91 5.81 -4.46 5.75
C ASP A 91 4.54 -5.07 6.31
N ILE A 92 3.50 -5.19 5.49
CA ILE A 92 2.23 -5.79 5.86
C ILE A 92 2.12 -7.13 5.13
N THR A 93 1.98 -8.21 5.87
CA THR A 93 1.88 -9.56 5.33
C THR A 93 0.51 -10.16 5.64
N ALA A 94 -0.21 -10.55 4.61
CA ALA A 94 -1.46 -11.28 4.70
C ALA A 94 -1.25 -12.74 4.29
N ARG A 95 -1.75 -13.71 5.06
CA ARG A 95 -1.59 -15.15 4.78
C ARG A 95 -2.92 -15.88 4.87
N LYS A 96 -3.24 -16.70 3.86
CA LYS A 96 -4.45 -17.54 3.80
C LYS A 96 -4.19 -18.82 3.02
N GLY A 97 -4.32 -19.98 3.66
CA GLY A 97 -4.30 -21.28 2.96
C GLY A 97 -3.07 -21.54 2.07
N GLY A 98 -1.90 -21.02 2.45
CA GLY A 98 -0.66 -21.12 1.65
C GLY A 98 -0.39 -19.92 0.73
N LEU A 99 -1.38 -19.07 0.47
CA LEU A 99 -1.20 -17.80 -0.22
C LEU A 99 -0.59 -16.77 0.74
N VAL A 100 0.35 -15.98 0.23
CA VAL A 100 1.01 -14.90 0.96
C VAL A 100 1.02 -13.65 0.09
N GLN A 101 0.46 -12.56 0.61
CA GLN A 101 0.55 -11.23 0.01
C GLN A 101 1.36 -10.32 0.92
N VAL A 102 2.33 -9.59 0.36
CA VAL A 102 3.18 -8.65 1.11
C VAL A 102 3.06 -7.26 0.49
N ILE A 103 2.67 -6.27 1.29
CA ILE A 103 2.67 -4.86 0.92
C ILE A 103 3.81 -4.18 1.68
N LYS A 104 4.75 -3.58 0.94
CA LYS A 104 5.85 -2.82 1.52
C LYS A 104 5.66 -1.34 1.28
N CYS A 105 5.92 -0.53 2.28
CA CYS A 105 5.79 0.91 2.17
C CYS A 105 6.84 1.64 3.03
N LEU A 106 7.13 2.86 2.60
CA LEU A 106 8.07 3.75 3.27
C LEU A 106 7.33 5.02 3.67
N ILE A 107 7.30 5.31 4.96
CA ILE A 107 6.74 6.55 5.51
C ILE A 107 7.87 7.36 6.12
N THR A 108 8.10 8.56 5.62
CA THR A 108 9.06 9.49 6.24
C THR A 108 8.35 10.37 7.24
N ARG A 109 8.65 10.21 8.53
CA ARG A 109 8.20 11.17 9.54
C ARG A 109 9.15 12.37 9.53
N LYS A 110 8.61 13.56 9.38
CA LYS A 110 9.34 14.82 9.51
C LYS A 110 8.80 15.61 10.68
N ASP A 111 9.59 16.53 11.19
CA ASP A 111 9.07 17.55 12.10
C ASP A 111 8.34 18.61 11.26
N ASN A 112 7.24 19.17 11.77
CA ASN A 112 6.55 20.30 11.14
C ASN A 112 7.32 21.61 11.26
N ASN A 113 8.54 21.56 11.78
CA ASN A 113 9.44 22.69 11.90
C ASN A 113 10.13 23.06 10.58
N GLU A 114 9.51 22.77 9.43
CA GLU A 114 9.78 23.60 8.25
C GLU A 114 9.39 25.02 8.66
N PRO A 115 10.28 26.03 8.53
CA PRO A 115 9.89 27.39 8.84
C PRO A 115 8.65 27.65 8.02
N VAL A 116 7.54 28.03 8.67
CA VAL A 116 6.38 28.61 7.99
C VAL A 116 7.00 29.61 7.03
N LYS A 117 6.95 29.33 5.73
CA LYS A 117 7.55 30.19 4.73
C LYS A 117 6.77 31.47 4.90
N LYS A 118 7.35 32.43 5.63
CA LYS A 118 6.74 33.72 5.93
C LYS A 118 6.26 34.19 4.58
N LEU A 119 4.96 34.48 4.48
CA LEU A 119 4.42 35.09 3.29
C LEU A 119 5.23 36.38 3.13
N GLU A 120 6.26 36.35 2.27
CA GLU A 120 6.92 37.56 1.83
C GLU A 120 5.89 38.18 0.90
N LEU A 121 5.02 39.01 1.50
CA LEU A 121 4.19 39.95 0.77
C LEU A 121 5.11 40.59 -0.27
N SER A 122 4.74 40.46 -1.54
CA SER A 122 5.44 41.13 -2.63
C SER A 122 5.58 42.62 -2.26
N PRO A 123 6.70 43.26 -2.60
CA PRO A 123 6.87 44.69 -2.33
C PRO A 123 5.73 45.55 -2.89
N GLU A 124 5.02 45.06 -3.91
CA GLU A 124 3.83 45.66 -4.51
C GLU A 124 2.64 45.76 -3.53
N LEU A 125 2.50 44.85 -2.57
CA LEU A 125 1.42 44.88 -1.56
C LEU A 125 1.75 45.75 -0.34
N LYS A 126 3.03 46.10 -0.13
CA LYS A 126 3.42 47.02 0.97
C LYS A 126 2.97 48.46 0.68
N GLU A 127 2.97 48.87 -0.57
CA GLU A 127 2.54 50.23 -0.95
C GLU A 127 1.02 50.39 -0.95
N ALA A 128 0.26 49.32 -1.26
CA ALA A 128 -1.20 49.35 -1.26
C ALA A 128 -1.83 49.58 0.12
N ILE A 129 -1.12 49.30 1.21
CA ILE A 129 -1.64 49.45 2.59
C ILE A 129 -1.31 50.85 3.18
N SER A 130 -0.38 51.61 2.59
CA SER A 130 0.03 52.93 3.10
C SER A 130 -0.79 54.12 2.58
N ILE A 131 -1.77 53.90 1.72
CA ILE A 131 -2.59 54.96 1.12
C ILE A 131 -4.08 54.67 1.25
N SER A 132 -4.63 54.80 2.45
CA SER A 132 -5.97 55.39 2.67
C SER A 132 -6.31 55.43 4.16
N PHE A 133 -5.75 56.41 4.87
CA PHE A 133 -6.50 57.08 5.94
C PHE A 133 -6.24 58.58 5.81
N LYS A 134 -7.18 59.28 5.18
CA LYS A 134 -7.39 60.72 5.36
C LYS A 134 -8.89 60.99 5.30
#